data_AF-A0A530ARA7-F1
#
_entry.id   AF-A0A530ARA7-F1
#
_cell.length_a   1.000
_cell.length_b   1.000
_cell.length_c   1.000
_cell.angle_alpha   90.00
_cell.angle_beta   90.00
_cell.angle_gamma   90.00
#
_symmetry.space_group_name_H-M   'P 1'
#
loop_
_entity.id
_entity.type
_entity.pdbx_description
1 polymer ?
#
loop_
_entity_poly.entity_id
_entity_poly.type
_entity_poly.pdbx_seq_one_letter_code
_entity_poly.pdbx_strand_id
1 'polypeptide(L)'
;MYRAPVEDIAFTLKHVAGLKPALDAGIFGDLGEDLVDAILAEAGRFASEEVAPLYKVGDEHGAVLKDAAVTTPPGWKELYRRWIDGGWNALSGPEEYGGQGLPTMLGVAALEMWNSAAMAFGIGPTLTMGAVEALDKHASEELKAKYLAKLVSGEWMGTMNLTEPQAGSDLAALRSRAEP
;
A
#
# COMPACT_ATOMS: atom_id res chain seq x y z
N MET A 1 -20.29 3.71 -10.25
CA MET A 1 -19.10 2.97 -10.73
C MET A 1 -17.92 3.92 -10.60
N TYR A 2 -16.86 3.53 -9.91
CA TYR A 2 -15.65 4.34 -9.76
C TYR A 2 -14.89 4.41 -11.09
N ARG A 3 -14.31 5.58 -11.40
CA ARG A 3 -13.43 5.78 -12.55
C ARG A 3 -12.19 6.52 -12.05
N ALA A 4 -11.04 5.88 -12.17
CA ALA A 4 -9.78 6.47 -11.78
C ALA A 4 -9.46 7.74 -12.60
N PRO A 5 -9.10 8.87 -11.98
CA PRO A 5 -8.75 10.12 -12.66
C PRO A 5 -7.28 10.13 -13.11
N VAL A 6 -6.88 9.13 -13.90
CA VAL A 6 -5.48 8.89 -14.29
C VAL A 6 -4.85 10.11 -14.96
N GLU A 7 -5.57 10.75 -15.89
CA GLU A 7 -5.07 11.92 -16.64
C GLU A 7 -4.77 13.11 -15.72
N ASP A 8 -5.67 13.41 -14.78
CA ASP A 8 -5.51 14.50 -13.83
C ASP A 8 -4.34 14.22 -12.87
N ILE A 9 -4.23 12.99 -12.35
CA ILE A 9 -3.13 12.55 -11.49
C ILE A 9 -1.79 12.66 -12.22
N ALA A 10 -1.69 12.14 -13.45
CA ALA A 10 -0.47 12.20 -14.26
C ALA A 10 -0.06 13.65 -14.54
N PHE A 11 -1.03 14.50 -14.91
CA PHE A 11 -0.79 15.93 -15.12
C PHE A 11 -0.26 16.59 -13.85
N THR A 12 -0.92 16.38 -12.70
CA THR A 12 -0.50 16.95 -11.41
C THR A 12 0.89 16.49 -11.03
N LEU A 13 1.21 15.19 -11.14
CA LEU A 13 2.54 14.69 -10.83
C LEU A 13 3.62 15.38 -11.69
N LYS A 14 3.43 15.38 -13.01
CA LYS A 14 4.42 15.86 -13.98
C LYS A 14 4.58 17.38 -13.93
N HIS A 15 3.48 18.12 -13.89
CA HIS A 15 3.50 19.57 -14.12
C HIS A 15 3.33 20.41 -12.86
N VAL A 16 2.88 19.83 -11.74
CA VAL A 16 2.62 20.58 -10.49
C VAL A 16 3.49 20.08 -9.35
N ALA A 17 3.60 18.77 -9.15
CA ALA A 17 4.30 18.17 -8.02
C ALA A 17 5.81 17.95 -8.27
N GLY A 18 6.31 18.28 -9.46
CA GLY A 18 7.74 18.28 -9.77
C GLY A 18 8.32 16.94 -10.25
N LEU A 19 7.48 15.97 -10.64
CA LEU A 19 7.97 14.70 -11.17
C LEU A 19 8.80 14.90 -12.44
N LYS A 20 8.30 15.70 -13.40
CA LYS A 20 9.01 15.88 -14.68
C LYS A 20 10.42 16.49 -14.48
N PRO A 21 10.59 17.61 -13.75
CA PRO A 21 11.93 18.11 -13.43
C PRO A 21 12.84 17.08 -12.75
N ALA A 22 12.30 16.21 -11.89
CA ALA A 22 13.07 15.17 -11.22
C ALA A 22 13.52 14.05 -12.17
N LEU A 23 12.66 13.65 -13.11
CA LEU A 23 12.99 12.69 -14.17
C LEU A 23 14.05 13.28 -15.12
N ASP A 24 13.86 14.52 -15.58
CA ASP A 24 14.80 15.21 -16.48
C ASP A 24 16.19 15.39 -15.83
N ALA A 25 16.23 15.49 -14.50
CA ALA A 25 17.46 15.56 -13.71
C ALA A 25 18.08 14.18 -13.36
N GLY A 26 17.43 13.07 -13.74
CA GLY A 26 17.92 11.71 -13.48
C GLY A 26 17.83 11.28 -12.01
N ILE A 27 17.01 11.94 -11.19
CA ILE A 27 16.89 11.63 -9.74
C ILE A 27 16.39 10.21 -9.51
N PHE A 28 15.57 9.69 -10.43
CA PHE A 28 14.93 8.38 -10.32
C PHE A 28 15.52 7.34 -11.30
N GLY A 29 16.79 7.52 -11.69
CA GLY A 29 17.49 6.59 -12.57
C GLY A 29 16.81 6.44 -13.93
N ASP A 30 16.47 5.20 -14.29
CA ASP A 30 15.89 4.85 -15.59
C ASP A 30 14.36 5.03 -15.66
N LEU A 31 13.73 5.57 -14.62
CA LEU A 31 12.29 5.88 -14.66
C LEU A 31 12.01 6.94 -15.73
N GLY A 32 11.24 6.57 -16.75
CA GLY A 32 10.80 7.47 -17.82
C GLY A 32 9.33 7.88 -17.69
N GLU A 33 8.94 8.96 -18.36
CA GLU A 33 7.54 9.44 -18.39
C GLU A 33 6.56 8.38 -18.93
N ASP A 34 6.96 7.63 -19.95
CA ASP A 34 6.13 6.56 -20.54
C ASP A 34 5.87 5.43 -19.53
N LEU A 35 6.87 5.09 -18.71
CA LEU A 35 6.73 4.08 -17.66
C LEU A 35 5.83 4.58 -16.53
N VAL A 36 5.96 5.85 -16.15
CA VAL A 36 5.05 6.50 -15.19
C VAL A 36 3.60 6.42 -15.69
N ASP A 37 3.35 6.79 -16.95
CA ASP A 37 2.01 6.75 -17.53
C ASP A 37 1.45 5.34 -17.58
N ALA A 38 2.27 4.35 -17.95
CA ALA A 38 1.88 2.95 -17.97
C ALA A 38 1.49 2.44 -16.57
N ILE A 39 2.29 2.77 -15.54
CA ILE A 39 2.01 2.39 -14.16
C ILE A 39 0.71 3.02 -13.67
N LEU A 40 0.50 4.32 -13.91
CA LEU A 40 -0.72 5.02 -13.48
C LEU A 40 -1.97 4.49 -14.20
N ALA A 41 -1.86 4.21 -15.50
CA ALA A 41 -2.95 3.63 -16.29
C ALA A 41 -3.35 2.24 -15.75
N GLU A 42 -2.36 1.37 -15.49
CA GLU A 42 -2.62 0.02 -15.00
C GLU A 42 -3.11 0.01 -13.54
N ALA A 43 -2.57 0.89 -12.69
CA ALA A 43 -3.08 1.08 -11.33
C ALA A 43 -4.53 1.60 -11.32
N GLY A 44 -4.86 2.53 -12.22
CA GLY A 44 -6.21 3.05 -12.40
C GLY A 44 -7.19 2.02 -12.96
N ARG A 45 -6.73 1.17 -13.88
CA ARG A 45 -7.48 0.01 -14.38
C ARG A 45 -7.77 -0.97 -13.24
N PHE A 46 -6.75 -1.38 -12.48
CA PHE A 46 -6.90 -2.26 -11.33
C PHE A 46 -7.88 -1.69 -10.29
N ALA A 47 -7.76 -0.40 -9.97
CA ALA A 47 -8.70 0.28 -9.08
C ALA A 47 -10.16 0.20 -9.59
N SER A 48 -10.37 0.47 -10.87
CA SER A 48 -11.71 0.60 -11.47
C SER A 48 -12.36 -0.74 -11.77
N GLU A 49 -11.58 -1.73 -12.23
CA GLU A 49 -12.07 -3.02 -12.73
C GLU A 49 -11.98 -4.14 -11.70
N GLU A 50 -11.04 -4.07 -10.76
CA GLU A 50 -10.81 -5.16 -9.80
C GLU A 50 -11.21 -4.78 -8.38
N VAL A 51 -10.84 -3.59 -7.92
CA VAL A 51 -11.08 -3.14 -6.54
C VAL A 51 -12.52 -2.62 -6.37
N ALA A 52 -12.93 -1.65 -7.20
CA ALA A 52 -14.22 -0.98 -7.06
C ALA A 52 -15.44 -1.91 -7.08
N PRO A 53 -15.49 -3.01 -7.88
CA PRO A 53 -16.63 -3.93 -7.85
C PRO A 53 -16.82 -4.62 -6.49
N LEU A 54 -15.76 -4.78 -5.70
CA LEU A 54 -15.80 -5.44 -4.40
C LEU A 54 -16.06 -4.48 -3.22
N TYR A 55 -16.16 -3.17 -3.46
CA TYR A 55 -16.51 -2.18 -2.43
C TYR A 55 -17.82 -2.52 -1.72
N LYS A 56 -18.90 -2.72 -2.50
CA LYS A 56 -20.23 -3.00 -1.95
C LYS A 56 -20.29 -4.35 -1.25
N VAL A 57 -19.59 -5.36 -1.77
CA VAL A 57 -19.45 -6.67 -1.12
C VAL A 57 -18.79 -6.51 0.25
N GLY A 58 -17.74 -5.69 0.33
CA GLY A 58 -17.05 -5.38 1.58
C GLY A 58 -17.96 -4.75 2.64
N ASP A 59 -18.77 -3.77 2.23
CA ASP A 59 -19.71 -3.08 3.12
C ASP A 59 -20.85 -3.99 3.60
N GLU A 60 -21.46 -4.77 2.70
CA GLU A 60 -22.62 -5.61 3.03
C GLU A 60 -22.26 -6.83 3.89
N HIS A 61 -21.05 -7.37 3.76
CA HIS A 61 -20.64 -8.60 4.47
C HIS A 61 -19.79 -8.32 5.70
N GLY A 62 -18.93 -7.30 5.65
CA GLY A 62 -17.96 -7.02 6.72
C GLY A 62 -16.97 -8.16 6.98
N ALA A 63 -16.16 -7.99 8.01
CA ALA A 63 -15.26 -9.05 8.52
C ALA A 63 -15.91 -9.77 9.70
N VAL A 64 -15.75 -11.09 9.77
CA VAL A 64 -16.31 -11.92 10.84
C VAL A 64 -15.18 -12.52 11.67
N LEU A 65 -15.22 -12.28 12.99
CA LEU A 65 -14.34 -12.92 13.96
C LEU A 65 -15.02 -14.19 14.52
N LYS A 66 -14.36 -15.33 14.37
CA LYS A 66 -14.78 -16.60 14.99
C LYS A 66 -13.55 -17.44 15.32
N ASP A 67 -13.52 -18.02 16.52
CA ASP A 67 -12.45 -18.93 16.96
C ASP A 67 -11.03 -18.33 16.77
N ALA A 68 -10.87 -17.04 17.12
CA ALA A 68 -9.65 -16.24 16.95
C ALA A 68 -9.18 -16.07 15.49
N ALA A 69 -9.99 -16.42 14.50
CA ALA A 69 -9.74 -16.20 13.09
C ALA A 69 -10.69 -15.13 12.53
N VAL A 70 -10.15 -14.23 11.72
CA VAL A 70 -10.93 -13.23 10.98
C VAL A 70 -11.14 -13.73 9.56
N THR A 71 -12.40 -13.78 9.12
CA THR A 71 -12.76 -14.06 7.73
C THR A 71 -13.12 -12.75 7.03
N THR A 72 -12.45 -12.45 5.92
CA THR A 72 -12.71 -11.26 5.11
C THR A 72 -13.94 -11.44 4.21
N PRO A 73 -14.51 -10.35 3.67
CA PRO A 73 -15.60 -10.42 2.70
C PRO A 73 -15.28 -11.33 1.50
N PRO A 74 -16.29 -11.97 0.89
CA PRO A 74 -16.10 -12.80 -0.30
C PRO A 74 -15.35 -12.06 -1.42
N GLY A 75 -14.42 -12.75 -2.10
CA GLY A 75 -13.63 -12.20 -3.20
C GLY A 75 -12.41 -11.38 -2.79
N TRP A 76 -12.30 -10.94 -1.53
CA TRP A 76 -11.16 -10.12 -1.08
C TRP A 76 -9.84 -10.90 -1.06
N LYS A 77 -9.88 -12.20 -0.73
CA LYS A 77 -8.69 -13.04 -0.75
C LYS A 77 -8.14 -13.17 -2.18
N GLU A 78 -9.02 -13.35 -3.15
CA GLU A 78 -8.68 -13.44 -4.56
C GLU A 78 -8.19 -12.09 -5.11
N LEU A 79 -8.83 -10.99 -4.69
CA LEU A 79 -8.37 -9.63 -5.00
C LEU A 79 -6.97 -9.38 -4.42
N TYR A 80 -6.71 -9.78 -3.17
CA TYR A 80 -5.40 -9.61 -2.55
C TYR A 80 -4.32 -10.45 -3.25
N ARG A 81 -4.65 -11.65 -3.73
CA ARG A 81 -3.71 -12.43 -4.56
C ARG A 81 -3.38 -11.69 -5.86
N ARG A 82 -4.39 -11.13 -6.55
CA ARG A 82 -4.16 -10.32 -7.76
C ARG A 82 -3.39 -9.04 -7.46
N TRP A 83 -3.54 -8.49 -6.27
CA TRP A 83 -2.75 -7.36 -5.79
C TRP A 83 -1.25 -7.70 -5.70
N ILE A 84 -0.93 -8.85 -5.13
CA ILE A 84 0.43 -9.38 -5.05
C ILE A 84 0.97 -9.73 -6.45
N ASP A 85 0.19 -10.45 -7.25
CA ASP A 85 0.58 -10.89 -8.61
C ASP A 85 0.84 -9.68 -9.53
N GLY A 86 0.15 -8.56 -9.31
CA GLY A 86 0.37 -7.29 -10.01
C GLY A 86 1.57 -6.49 -9.52
N GLY A 87 2.26 -6.94 -8.47
CA GLY A 87 3.44 -6.27 -7.90
C GLY A 87 3.13 -4.97 -7.14
N TRP A 88 1.86 -4.66 -6.89
CA TRP A 88 1.44 -3.39 -6.29
C TRP A 88 1.96 -3.20 -4.86
N ASN A 89 2.10 -4.31 -4.13
CA ASN A 89 2.65 -4.30 -2.78
C ASN A 89 4.13 -3.89 -2.72
N ALA A 90 4.86 -4.14 -3.81
CA ALA A 90 6.29 -3.93 -3.93
C ALA A 90 6.65 -2.58 -4.57
N LEU A 91 5.66 -1.78 -4.97
CA LEU A 91 5.83 -0.59 -5.83
C LEU A 91 6.92 0.37 -5.32
N SER A 92 6.85 0.77 -4.05
CA SER A 92 7.86 1.65 -3.42
C SER A 92 8.80 0.91 -2.46
N GLY A 93 8.74 -0.43 -2.43
CA GLY A 93 9.56 -1.23 -1.53
C GLY A 93 11.05 -1.16 -1.90
N PRO A 94 11.96 -1.43 -0.95
CA PRO A 94 13.39 -1.50 -1.20
C PRO A 94 13.75 -2.66 -2.15
N GLU A 95 14.54 -2.37 -3.17
CA GLU A 95 14.91 -3.34 -4.23
C GLU A 95 15.65 -4.57 -3.69
N GLU A 96 16.51 -4.38 -2.67
CA GLU A 96 17.24 -5.48 -1.99
C GLU A 96 16.30 -6.58 -1.47
N TYR A 97 15.05 -6.24 -1.18
CA TYR A 97 14.03 -7.15 -0.66
C TYR A 97 12.92 -7.44 -1.67
N GLY A 98 13.17 -7.24 -2.97
CA GLY A 98 12.24 -7.52 -4.06
C GLY A 98 11.24 -6.40 -4.36
N GLY A 99 11.52 -5.19 -3.87
CA GLY A 99 10.77 -3.99 -4.22
C GLY A 99 11.12 -3.45 -5.60
N GLN A 100 10.34 -2.49 -6.09
CA GLN A 100 10.59 -1.81 -7.36
C GLN A 100 11.32 -0.47 -7.19
N GLY A 101 11.54 -0.01 -5.95
CA GLY A 101 12.25 1.24 -5.67
C GLY A 101 11.58 2.51 -6.24
N LEU A 102 10.30 2.45 -6.62
CA LEU A 102 9.66 3.58 -7.29
C LEU A 102 9.41 4.74 -6.32
N PRO A 103 9.38 5.98 -6.84
CA PRO A 103 9.28 7.17 -6.00
C PRO A 103 7.99 7.19 -5.17
N THR A 104 8.08 7.66 -3.93
CA THR A 104 6.92 7.78 -3.01
C THR A 104 5.76 8.55 -3.65
N MET A 105 6.02 9.59 -4.45
CA MET A 105 4.97 10.36 -5.12
C MET A 105 4.14 9.52 -6.10
N LEU A 106 4.76 8.54 -6.77
CA LEU A 106 4.06 7.60 -7.64
C LEU A 106 3.25 6.59 -6.81
N GLY A 107 3.81 6.13 -5.68
CA GLY A 107 3.09 5.30 -4.72
C GLY A 107 1.84 5.98 -4.14
N VAL A 108 1.96 7.26 -3.76
CA VAL A 108 0.82 8.06 -3.25
C VAL A 108 -0.27 8.20 -4.30
N ALA A 109 0.09 8.48 -5.56
CA ALA A 109 -0.86 8.58 -6.66
C ALA A 109 -1.62 7.26 -6.91
N ALA A 110 -0.92 6.12 -6.86
CA ALA A 110 -1.56 4.82 -6.99
C ALA A 110 -2.48 4.52 -5.79
N LEU A 111 -2.04 4.82 -4.57
CA LEU A 111 -2.81 4.69 -3.34
C LEU A 111 -4.10 5.51 -3.36
N GLU A 112 -4.07 6.74 -3.90
CA GLU A 112 -5.26 7.56 -4.06
C GLU A 112 -6.35 6.81 -4.84
N MET A 113 -5.98 6.17 -5.95
CA MET A 113 -6.92 5.46 -6.80
C MET A 113 -7.50 4.22 -6.11
N TRP A 114 -6.65 3.41 -5.48
CA TRP A 114 -7.08 2.18 -4.80
C TRP A 114 -7.95 2.46 -3.57
N ASN A 115 -7.56 3.45 -2.76
CA ASN A 115 -8.32 3.84 -1.58
C ASN A 115 -9.65 4.50 -1.93
N SER A 116 -9.70 5.26 -3.05
CA SER A 116 -10.95 5.81 -3.56
C SER A 116 -11.89 4.74 -4.13
N ALA A 117 -11.33 3.67 -4.71
CA ALA A 117 -12.09 2.55 -5.24
C ALA A 117 -12.73 1.70 -4.12
N ALA A 118 -11.97 1.35 -3.09
CA ALA A 118 -12.48 0.68 -1.88
C ALA A 118 -11.53 0.86 -0.69
N MET A 119 -11.76 1.90 0.12
CA MET A 119 -10.95 2.20 1.31
C MET A 119 -10.79 1.00 2.26
N ALA A 120 -11.86 0.24 2.47
CA ALA A 120 -11.86 -0.90 3.38
C ALA A 120 -10.92 -2.03 2.92
N PHE A 121 -10.71 -2.20 1.61
CA PHE A 121 -9.70 -3.11 1.08
C PHE A 121 -8.31 -2.46 1.11
N GLY A 122 -8.19 -1.22 0.61
CA GLY A 122 -6.91 -0.51 0.44
C GLY A 122 -6.15 -0.21 1.74
N ILE A 123 -6.85 -0.13 2.88
CA ILE A 123 -6.21 0.10 4.18
C ILE A 123 -5.24 -1.02 4.57
N GLY A 124 -5.52 -2.28 4.23
CA GLY A 124 -4.65 -3.41 4.55
C GLY A 124 -3.26 -3.30 3.88
N PRO A 125 -3.20 -3.18 2.54
CA PRO A 125 -1.95 -2.91 1.85
C PRO A 125 -1.25 -1.62 2.32
N THR A 126 -2.01 -0.53 2.55
CA THR A 126 -1.44 0.74 3.05
C THR A 126 -0.70 0.53 4.39
N LEU A 127 -1.29 -0.20 5.33
CA LEU A 127 -0.67 -0.51 6.61
C LEU A 127 0.61 -1.35 6.45
N THR A 128 0.62 -2.26 5.47
CA THR A 128 1.79 -3.08 5.17
C THR A 128 2.93 -2.24 4.60
N MET A 129 2.63 -1.29 3.70
CA MET A 129 3.63 -0.34 3.19
C MET A 129 4.25 0.49 4.32
N GLY A 130 3.45 1.01 5.25
CA GLY A 130 3.96 1.73 6.41
C GLY A 130 4.83 0.86 7.33
N ALA A 131 4.49 -0.42 7.50
CA ALA A 131 5.32 -1.36 8.26
C ALA A 131 6.66 -1.64 7.57
N VAL A 132 6.69 -1.75 6.24
CA VAL A 132 7.93 -1.87 5.44
C VAL A 132 8.81 -0.65 5.67
N GLU A 133 8.26 0.57 5.52
CA GLU A 133 9.02 1.81 5.72
C GLU A 133 9.62 1.92 7.13
N ALA A 134 8.84 1.57 8.16
CA ALA A 134 9.31 1.61 9.54
C ALA A 134 10.46 0.62 9.79
N LEU A 135 10.35 -0.61 9.26
CA LEU A 135 11.38 -1.63 9.41
C LEU A 135 12.65 -1.29 8.62
N ASP A 136 12.51 -0.87 7.37
CA ASP A 136 13.65 -0.51 6.52
C ASP A 136 14.48 0.61 7.16
N LYS A 137 13.81 1.60 7.75
CA LYS A 137 14.47 2.74 8.36
C LYS A 137 15.08 2.47 9.75
N HIS A 138 14.46 1.59 10.55
CA HIS A 138 14.75 1.52 12.00
C HIS A 138 15.12 0.14 12.53
N ALA A 139 14.87 -0.93 11.78
CA ALA A 139 15.16 -2.28 12.26
C ALA A 139 16.65 -2.62 12.14
N SER A 140 17.13 -3.58 12.93
CA SER A 140 18.45 -4.18 12.73
C SER A 140 18.47 -4.98 11.42
N GLU A 141 19.67 -5.21 10.88
CA GLU A 141 19.84 -6.01 9.66
C GLU A 141 19.25 -7.43 9.78
N GLU A 142 19.33 -8.03 10.98
CA GLU A 142 18.69 -9.33 11.26
C GLU A 142 17.16 -9.27 11.08
N LEU A 143 16.52 -8.23 11.61
CA LEU A 143 15.08 -8.05 11.50
C LEU A 143 14.67 -7.72 10.06
N LYS A 144 15.45 -6.87 9.36
CA LYS A 144 15.22 -6.57 7.95
C LYS A 144 15.25 -7.83 7.09
N ALA A 145 16.32 -8.62 7.19
CA ALA A 145 16.48 -9.88 6.48
C ALA A 145 15.35 -10.88 6.77
N LYS A 146 14.82 -10.87 8.00
CA LYS A 146 13.72 -11.76 8.40
C LYS A 146 12.35 -11.35 7.85
N TYR A 147 12.07 -10.05 7.78
CA TYR A 147 10.70 -9.55 7.57
C TYR A 147 10.48 -8.87 6.21
N LEU A 148 11.45 -8.10 5.70
CA LEU A 148 11.20 -7.18 4.59
C LEU A 148 10.78 -7.89 3.31
N ALA A 149 11.48 -8.96 2.90
CA ALA A 149 11.14 -9.68 1.67
C ALA A 149 9.68 -10.22 1.66
N LYS A 150 9.19 -10.65 2.83
CA LYS A 150 7.82 -11.16 2.98
C LYS A 150 6.77 -10.06 3.02
N LEU A 151 7.12 -8.93 3.64
CA LEU A 151 6.22 -7.77 3.70
C LEU A 151 6.16 -7.03 2.37
N VAL A 152 7.27 -6.92 1.63
CA VAL A 152 7.36 -6.29 0.31
C VAL A 152 6.63 -7.10 -0.74
N SER A 153 6.80 -8.44 -0.75
CA SER A 153 6.04 -9.32 -1.64
C SER A 153 4.55 -9.40 -1.30
N GLY A 154 4.15 -9.05 -0.08
CA GLY A 154 2.77 -9.21 0.40
C GLY A 154 2.44 -10.64 0.83
N GLU A 155 3.43 -11.55 0.91
CA GLU A 155 3.24 -12.84 1.59
C GLU A 155 2.70 -12.61 3.01
N TRP A 156 3.28 -11.62 3.69
CA TRP A 156 2.85 -11.16 5.02
C TRP A 156 2.29 -9.75 4.94
N MET A 157 1.33 -9.47 5.81
CA MET A 157 0.80 -8.12 6.04
C MET A 157 1.35 -7.56 7.35
N GLY A 158 1.46 -6.24 7.41
CA GLY A 158 1.90 -5.49 8.58
C GLY A 158 0.81 -4.56 9.12
N THR A 159 0.91 -4.20 10.40
CA THR A 159 0.05 -3.19 11.02
C THR A 159 0.76 -2.52 12.20
N MET A 160 0.18 -1.43 12.71
CA MET A 160 0.61 -0.73 13.91
C MET A 160 -0.36 -1.02 15.06
N ASN A 161 0.18 -1.34 16.23
CA ASN A 161 -0.60 -1.56 17.46
C ASN A 161 -0.25 -0.44 18.44
N LEU A 162 -1.04 0.63 18.44
CA LEU A 162 -0.73 1.86 19.18
C LEU A 162 -1.72 2.16 20.31
N THR A 163 -3.01 1.94 20.10
CA THR A 163 -4.07 2.36 21.01
C THR A 163 -4.53 1.24 21.95
N GLU A 164 -4.98 1.62 23.14
CA GLU A 164 -5.61 0.74 24.14
C GLU A 164 -6.96 1.34 24.57
N PRO A 165 -7.89 0.59 25.21
CA PRO A 165 -9.20 1.12 25.59
C PRO A 165 -9.16 2.43 26.39
N GLN A 166 -8.11 2.65 27.18
CA GLN A 166 -7.87 3.86 27.97
C GLN A 166 -6.89 4.86 27.33
N ALA A 167 -6.29 4.55 26.17
CA ALA A 167 -5.24 5.34 25.53
C ALA A 167 -5.53 5.51 24.02
N GLY A 168 -6.06 6.68 23.66
CA GLY A 168 -6.30 7.11 22.27
C GLY A 168 -5.28 8.16 21.85
N SER A 169 -5.67 9.43 21.91
CA SER A 169 -4.75 10.56 21.63
C SER A 169 -3.62 10.68 22.65
N ASP A 170 -3.84 10.24 23.89
CA ASP A 170 -2.81 10.20 24.94
C ASP A 170 -2.13 8.82 25.00
N LEU A 171 -1.07 8.65 24.22
CA LEU A 171 -0.26 7.42 24.22
C LEU A 171 0.61 7.27 25.48
N ALA A 172 0.75 8.29 26.33
CA ALA A 172 1.48 8.15 27.59
C ALA A 172 0.69 7.29 28.60
N ALA A 173 -0.61 7.09 28.39
CA ALA A 173 -1.49 6.27 29.21
C ALA A 173 -1.47 4.76 28.87
N LEU A 174 -0.58 4.33 27.96
CA LEU A 174 -0.42 2.91 27.60
C LEU A 174 0.01 2.06 28.79
N ARG A 175 -0.51 0.83 28.85
CA ARG A 175 -0.22 -0.13 29.92
C ARG A 175 0.50 -1.37 29.42
N SER A 176 0.56 -1.60 28.10
CA SER A 176 1.37 -2.66 27.51
C SER A 176 2.83 -2.57 27.95
N ARG A 177 3.45 -3.73 28.23
CA ARG A 177 4.83 -3.83 28.70
C ARG A 177 5.58 -4.87 27.88
N ALA A 178 6.87 -4.64 27.68
CA ALA A 178 7.81 -5.60 27.13
C ALA A 178 8.88 -5.86 28.21
N GLU A 179 9.01 -7.11 28.64
CA GLU A 179 10.01 -7.55 29.62
C GLU A 179 11.18 -8.25 28.88
N PRO A 180 12.44 -8.04 29.28
CA PRO A 180 13.61 -8.68 28.66
C PRO A 180 13.63 -10.21 28.78
#